data_AF-A0A3D5NYU8-F1
#
_entry.id   AF-A0A3D5NYU8-F1
#
_cell.length_a   1.000
_cell.length_b   1.000
_cell.length_c   1.000
_cell.angle_alpha   90.00
_cell.angle_beta   90.00
_cell.angle_gamma   90.00
#
_symmetry.space_group_name_H-M   'P 1'
#
loop_
_entity.id
_entity.type
_entity.pdbx_description
1 polymer ?
#
loop_
_entity_poly.entity_id
_entity_poly.type
_entity_poly.pdbx_seq_one_letter_code
_entity_poly.pdbx_strand_id
1 'polypeptide(L)'
;MVLVGQLSTGLMVVFGLLWIPLMKLISSQLYQYIQSVQSYISPPIAAVFLVGVFWKRVNAKGAMASLVTGAVLGLSRLIAELSKSSLSGPLYAFADINFLHFAVILFLICVAVLVIVSLVSAPPSDKKLVNLTFATVDLGQVETLSDPAWRKKDVMLSIILAVLVGLVWLYFTG
;
A
#
# COMPACT_ATOMS: atom_id res chain seq x y z
N MET A 1 5.00 -4.16 -30.37
CA MET A 1 4.94 -4.33 -28.91
C MET A 1 6.30 -4.04 -28.23
N VAL A 2 7.45 -4.40 -28.83
CA VAL A 2 8.79 -4.12 -28.26
C VAL A 2 9.17 -2.63 -28.28
N LEU A 3 8.80 -1.89 -29.35
CA LEU A 3 9.12 -0.47 -29.49
C LEU A 3 8.50 0.40 -28.37
N VAL A 4 7.27 0.09 -27.96
CA VAL A 4 6.57 0.78 -26.86
C VAL A 4 7.26 0.48 -25.53
N GLY A 5 7.69 -0.77 -25.31
CA GLY A 5 8.48 -1.14 -24.14
C GLY A 5 9.82 -0.41 -24.10
N GLN A 6 10.55 -0.35 -25.21
CA GLN A 6 11.83 0.36 -25.31
C GLN A 6 11.70 1.87 -25.09
N LEU A 7 10.67 2.49 -25.68
CA LEU A 7 10.35 3.90 -25.44
C LEU A 7 9.98 4.16 -23.98
N SER A 8 9.18 3.28 -23.37
CA SER A 8 8.80 3.38 -21.97
C SER A 8 10.02 3.28 -21.04
N THR A 9 10.92 2.33 -21.29
CA THR A 9 12.17 2.20 -20.53
C THR A 9 13.05 3.43 -20.69
N GLY A 10 13.22 3.93 -21.92
CA GLY A 10 13.99 5.16 -22.17
C GLY A 10 13.43 6.36 -21.41
N LEU A 11 12.11 6.56 -21.45
CA LEU A 11 11.42 7.61 -20.69
C LEU A 11 11.60 7.45 -19.17
N MET A 12 11.46 6.23 -18.63
CA MET A 12 11.68 5.97 -17.20
C MET A 12 13.10 6.30 -16.76
N VAL A 13 14.11 5.99 -17.58
CA VAL A 13 15.51 6.34 -17.27
C VAL A 13 15.70 7.85 -17.23
N VAL A 14 15.16 8.58 -18.21
CA VAL A 14 15.24 10.05 -18.23
C VAL A 14 14.56 10.66 -17.01
N PHE A 15 13.35 10.21 -16.68
CA PHE A 15 12.65 10.67 -15.47
C PHE A 15 13.42 10.32 -14.19
N GLY A 16 14.01 9.13 -14.11
CA GLY A 16 14.85 8.72 -12.98
C GLY A 16 16.08 9.61 -12.78
N LEU A 17 16.75 10.00 -13.87
CA LEU A 17 17.88 10.92 -13.83
C LEU A 17 17.46 12.34 -13.38
N LEU A 18 16.32 12.83 -13.89
CA LEU A 18 15.74 14.12 -13.47
C LEU A 18 15.31 14.13 -11.99
N TRP A 19 15.10 12.97 -11.40
CA TRP A 19 14.66 12.81 -10.01
C TRP A 19 15.80 12.90 -8.98
N ILE A 20 17.05 12.68 -9.39
CA ILE A 20 18.25 12.76 -8.52
C ILE A 20 18.34 14.08 -7.72
N PRO A 21 18.18 15.29 -8.31
CA PRO A 21 18.23 16.53 -7.54
C PRO A 21 17.12 16.63 -6.49
N LEU A 22 15.93 16.07 -6.78
CA LEU A 22 14.80 16.07 -5.86
C LEU A 22 15.09 15.25 -4.59
N MET A 23 15.78 14.12 -4.74
CA MET A 23 16.13 13.24 -3.63
C MET A 23 16.99 13.96 -2.57
N LYS A 24 17.89 14.86 -3.01
CA LYS A 24 18.76 15.64 -2.11
C LYS A 24 18.00 16.65 -1.26
N LEU A 25 16.79 17.05 -1.66
CA LEU A 25 15.97 18.03 -0.95
C LEU A 25 15.19 17.44 0.22
N ILE A 26 14.92 16.12 0.20
CA ILE A 26 14.04 15.47 1.18
C ILE A 26 14.83 14.84 2.34
N SER A 27 15.94 14.15 2.06
CA SER A 27 16.79 13.59 3.12
C SER A 27 18.23 13.47 2.67
N SER A 28 19.17 13.64 3.62
CA SER A 28 20.59 13.36 3.42
C SER A 28 20.87 11.86 3.28
N GLN A 29 19.93 10.99 3.68
CA GLN A 29 20.05 9.54 3.63
C GLN A 29 19.08 8.94 2.61
N LEU A 30 19.63 8.27 1.59
CA LEU A 30 18.87 7.62 0.51
C LEU A 30 17.80 6.65 1.02
N TYR A 31 18.10 5.89 2.06
CA TYR A 31 17.17 4.92 2.63
C TYR A 31 15.94 5.59 3.24
N GLN A 32 16.14 6.64 4.05
CA GLN A 32 15.04 7.39 4.66
C GLN A 32 14.17 8.05 3.60
N TYR A 33 14.77 8.53 2.51
CA TYR A 33 14.05 9.07 1.36
C TYR A 33 13.10 8.04 0.72
N ILE A 34 13.64 6.86 0.38
CA ILE A 34 12.84 5.82 -0.28
C ILE A 34 11.69 5.38 0.65
N GLN A 35 11.98 5.24 1.95
CA GLN A 35 10.97 4.89 2.93
C GLN A 35 9.91 5.96 3.13
N SER A 36 10.27 7.25 3.13
CA SER A 36 9.30 8.33 3.29
C SER A 36 8.31 8.37 2.13
N VAL A 37 8.80 8.27 0.89
CA VAL A 37 7.95 8.21 -0.31
C VAL A 37 7.03 6.99 -0.30
N GLN A 38 7.55 5.81 0.04
CA GLN A 38 6.74 4.59 0.18
C GLN A 38 5.65 4.76 1.24
N SER A 39 6.00 5.39 2.37
CA SER A 39 5.10 5.64 3.48
C SER A 39 3.95 6.60 3.15
N TYR A 40 4.03 7.36 2.06
CA TYR A 40 2.94 8.22 1.58
C TYR A 40 1.98 7.51 0.62
N ILE A 41 2.45 6.44 -0.05
CA ILE A 41 1.69 5.73 -1.09
C ILE A 41 1.08 4.43 -0.55
N SER A 42 1.77 3.73 0.34
CA SER A 42 1.33 2.45 0.88
C SER A 42 0.07 2.52 1.76
N PRO A 43 -0.13 3.53 2.65
CA PRO A 43 -1.26 3.53 3.58
C PRO A 43 -2.66 3.50 2.93
N PRO A 44 -2.96 4.30 1.89
CA PRO A 44 -4.28 4.28 1.25
C PRO A 44 -4.59 2.93 0.59
N ILE A 45 -3.58 2.30 -0.04
CA ILE A 45 -3.71 0.99 -0.67
C ILE A 45 -3.95 -0.08 0.41
N ALA A 46 -3.17 -0.05 1.48
CA ALA A 46 -3.33 -0.95 2.61
C ALA A 46 -4.72 -0.82 3.25
N ALA A 47 -5.24 0.40 3.41
CA ALA A 47 -6.57 0.65 3.97
C ALA A 47 -7.67 -0.01 3.13
N VAL A 48 -7.64 0.20 1.80
CA VAL A 48 -8.62 -0.41 0.89
C VAL A 48 -8.51 -1.92 0.86
N PHE A 49 -7.29 -2.46 0.79
CA PHE A 49 -7.08 -3.90 0.72
C PHE A 49 -7.48 -4.59 2.02
N LEU A 50 -6.96 -4.13 3.16
CA LEU A 50 -7.20 -4.73 4.46
C LEU A 50 -8.70 -4.69 4.80
N VAL A 51 -9.30 -3.50 4.78
CA VAL A 51 -10.73 -3.37 5.13
C VAL A 51 -11.61 -4.05 4.07
N GLY A 52 -11.23 -4.00 2.79
CA GLY A 52 -11.97 -4.65 1.70
C GLY A 52 -12.05 -6.17 1.84
N VAL A 53 -10.95 -6.81 2.26
CA VAL A 53 -10.90 -8.26 2.47
C VAL A 53 -11.69 -8.68 3.71
N PHE A 54 -11.65 -7.88 4.79
CA PHE A 54 -12.34 -8.19 6.05
C PHE A 54 -13.82 -7.76 6.08
N TRP A 55 -14.25 -6.81 5.25
CA TRP A 55 -15.59 -6.23 5.34
C TRP A 55 -16.31 -6.10 4.00
N LYS A 56 -17.36 -6.91 3.82
CA LYS A 56 -18.21 -6.97 2.62
C LYS A 56 -18.88 -5.66 2.23
N ARG A 57 -19.00 -4.70 3.16
CA ARG A 57 -19.70 -3.44 2.90
C ARG A 57 -18.86 -2.46 2.09
N VAL A 58 -17.55 -2.68 2.02
CA VAL A 58 -16.66 -1.84 1.21
C VAL A 58 -17.09 -1.88 -0.26
N ASN A 59 -17.26 -0.70 -0.86
CA ASN A 59 -17.65 -0.58 -2.26
C ASN A 59 -16.62 0.25 -3.06
N ALA A 60 -16.73 0.18 -4.39
CA ALA A 60 -15.82 0.86 -5.29
C ALA A 60 -15.77 2.38 -5.09
N LYS A 61 -16.90 3.02 -4.72
CA LYS A 61 -16.95 4.46 -4.44
C LYS A 61 -16.15 4.81 -3.19
N GLY A 62 -16.30 4.04 -2.11
CA GLY A 62 -15.52 4.21 -0.89
C GLY A 62 -14.03 3.96 -1.11
N ALA A 63 -13.69 2.91 -1.86
CA ALA A 63 -12.32 2.60 -2.24
C ALA A 63 -11.67 3.75 -3.02
N MET A 64 -12.35 4.25 -4.07
CA MET A 64 -11.86 5.39 -4.85
C MET A 64 -11.73 6.66 -4.01
N ALA A 65 -12.72 6.98 -3.17
CA ALA A 65 -12.66 8.15 -2.29
C ALA A 65 -11.45 8.07 -1.33
N SER A 66 -11.25 6.92 -0.69
CA SER A 66 -10.10 6.67 0.19
C SER A 66 -8.75 6.82 -0.53
N LEU A 67 -8.62 6.25 -1.74
CA LEU A 67 -7.39 6.36 -2.54
C LEU A 67 -7.12 7.79 -2.99
N VAL A 68 -8.14 8.51 -3.45
CA VAL A 68 -7.99 9.92 -3.87
C VAL A 68 -7.65 10.81 -2.69
N THR A 69 -8.33 10.66 -1.55
CA THR A 69 -7.99 11.40 -0.33
C THR A 69 -6.57 11.10 0.11
N GLY A 70 -6.17 9.82 0.10
CA GLY A 70 -4.82 9.39 0.41
C GLY A 70 -3.77 10.01 -0.50
N ALA A 71 -4.02 10.01 -1.81
CA ALA A 71 -3.13 10.61 -2.81
C ALA A 71 -2.99 12.13 -2.63
N VAL A 72 -4.10 12.84 -2.39
CA VAL A 72 -4.08 14.30 -2.15
C VAL A 72 -3.30 14.63 -0.89
N LEU A 73 -3.57 13.94 0.22
CA LEU A 73 -2.87 14.18 1.48
C LEU A 73 -1.39 13.80 1.40
N GLY A 74 -1.06 12.65 0.81
CA GLY A 74 0.32 12.21 0.60
C GLY A 74 1.11 13.17 -0.29
N LEU A 75 0.52 13.62 -1.41
CA LEU A 75 1.17 14.60 -2.30
C LEU A 75 1.33 15.96 -1.62
N SER A 76 0.33 16.42 -0.87
CA SER A 76 0.43 17.67 -0.10
C SER A 76 1.58 17.63 0.90
N ARG A 77 1.78 16.48 1.56
CA ARG A 77 2.89 16.26 2.50
C ARG A 77 4.24 16.26 1.81
N LEU A 78 4.34 15.63 0.63
CA LEU A 78 5.56 15.60 -0.18
C LEU A 78 5.94 17.00 -0.66
N ILE A 79 4.97 17.78 -1.15
CA ILE A 79 5.20 19.18 -1.56
C ILE A 79 5.65 20.05 -0.38
N ALA A 80 5.04 19.86 0.79
CA ALA A 80 5.41 20.58 2.00
C ALA A 80 6.82 20.21 2.47
N GLU A 81 7.23 18.93 2.34
CA GLU A 81 8.58 18.47 2.66
C GLU A 81 9.63 19.08 1.73
N LEU A 82 9.35 19.11 0.43
CA LEU A 82 10.22 19.72 -0.57
C LEU A 82 10.41 21.23 -0.39
N SER A 83 9.39 21.90 0.11
CA SER A 83 9.38 23.36 0.31
C SER A 83 9.76 23.77 1.73
N LYS A 84 10.20 22.82 2.57
CA LYS A 84 10.39 23.00 4.02
C LYS A 84 11.28 24.20 4.38
N SER A 85 12.28 24.53 3.56
CA SER A 85 13.16 25.69 3.73
C SER A 85 12.45 27.05 3.63
N SER A 86 11.28 27.09 2.99
CA SER A 86 10.50 28.31 2.72
C SER A 86 9.21 28.38 3.55
N LEU A 87 8.91 27.34 4.34
CA LEU A 87 7.70 27.26 5.16
C LEU A 87 7.96 27.80 6.57
N SER A 88 6.98 28.52 7.14
CA SER A 88 6.98 28.95 8.54
C SER A 88 5.62 28.68 9.21
N GLY A 89 5.60 28.57 10.54
CA GLY A 89 4.39 28.36 11.33
C GLY A 89 3.80 26.94 11.21
N PRO A 90 2.46 26.78 11.19
CA PRO A 90 1.80 25.47 11.25
C PRO A 90 2.10 24.58 10.04
N LEU A 91 2.41 25.18 8.88
CA LEU A 91 2.82 24.43 7.69
C LEU A 91 4.20 23.78 7.87
N TYR A 92 5.12 24.43 8.59
CA TYR A 92 6.42 23.83 8.93
C TYR A 92 6.23 22.65 9.87
N ALA A 93 5.39 22.80 10.90
CA ALA A 93 5.07 21.72 11.83
C ALA A 93 4.48 20.51 11.09
N PHE A 94 3.59 20.72 10.12
CA PHE A 94 3.07 19.65 9.26
C PHE A 94 4.17 18.97 8.41
N ALA A 95 5.09 19.76 7.85
CA ALA A 95 6.22 19.28 7.06
C ALA A 95 7.34 18.62 7.91
N ASP A 96 7.33 18.81 9.23
CA ASP A 96 8.33 18.27 10.16
C ASP A 96 7.91 16.95 10.82
N ILE A 97 6.61 16.60 10.75
CA ILE A 97 6.11 15.31 11.25
C ILE A 97 6.89 14.16 10.60
N ASN A 98 7.42 13.26 11.43
CA ASN A 98 8.11 12.07 10.95
C ASN A 98 7.23 11.24 9.99
N PHE A 99 7.79 10.82 8.87
CA PHE A 99 7.06 10.15 7.79
C PHE A 99 6.27 8.91 8.26
N LEU A 100 6.77 8.18 9.25
CA LEU A 100 6.12 6.98 9.76
C LEU A 100 4.86 7.32 10.57
N HIS A 101 4.93 8.37 11.40
CA HIS A 101 3.76 8.87 12.14
C HIS A 101 2.70 9.39 11.19
N PHE A 102 3.12 10.14 10.16
CA PHE A 102 2.23 10.60 9.10
C PHE A 102 1.56 9.42 8.37
N ALA A 103 2.29 8.34 8.08
CA ALA A 103 1.74 7.15 7.43
C ALA A 103 0.62 6.49 8.24
N VAL A 104 0.78 6.38 9.56
CA VAL A 104 -0.26 5.84 10.45
C VAL A 104 -1.49 6.75 10.47
N ILE A 105 -1.28 8.07 10.57
CA ILE A 105 -2.39 9.04 10.55
C ILE A 105 -3.13 8.97 9.20
N LEU A 106 -2.38 8.92 8.09
CA LEU A 106 -2.93 8.81 6.75
C LEU A 106 -3.73 7.51 6.56
N PHE A 107 -3.21 6.39 7.07
CA PHE A 107 -3.92 5.11 7.09
C PHE A 107 -5.27 5.24 7.79
N LEU A 108 -5.30 5.80 9.01
CA LEU A 108 -6.53 5.95 9.79
C LEU A 108 -7.55 6.86 9.08
N ILE A 109 -7.09 7.95 8.47
CA ILE A 109 -7.95 8.85 7.69
C ILE A 109 -8.53 8.10 6.47
N CYS A 110 -7.71 7.36 5.73
CA CYS A 110 -8.16 6.56 4.60
C CYS A 110 -9.19 5.50 5.02
N VAL A 111 -8.95 4.78 6.13
CA VAL A 111 -9.92 3.83 6.69
C VAL A 111 -11.23 4.53 7.05
N ALA A 112 -11.18 5.69 7.72
CA ALA A 112 -12.38 6.44 8.07
C ALA A 112 -13.18 6.86 6.82
N VAL A 113 -12.50 7.44 5.81
CA VAL A 113 -13.14 7.84 4.54
C VAL A 113 -13.73 6.63 3.83
N LEU A 114 -12.98 5.53 3.75
CA LEU A 114 -13.43 4.28 3.15
C LEU A 114 -14.72 3.78 3.79
N VAL A 115 -14.76 3.75 5.12
CA VAL A 115 -15.91 3.28 5.91
C VAL A 115 -17.11 4.21 5.72
N ILE A 116 -16.93 5.52 5.92
CA ILE A 116 -18.01 6.51 5.84
C ILE A 116 -18.64 6.51 4.43
N VAL A 117 -17.81 6.61 3.38
CA VAL A 117 -18.31 6.66 2.00
C VAL A 117 -18.94 5.32 1.59
N SER A 118 -18.41 4.20 2.07
CA SER A 118 -19.00 2.87 1.80
C SER A 118 -20.35 2.67 2.50
N LEU A 119 -20.55 3.27 3.67
CA LEU A 119 -21.83 3.23 4.39
C LEU A 119 -22.89 4.12 3.73
N VAL A 120 -22.51 5.34 3.34
CA VAL A 120 -23.43 6.31 2.70
C VAL A 120 -23.77 5.91 1.26
N SER A 121 -22.87 5.21 0.56
CA SER A 121 -23.11 4.71 -0.79
C SER A 121 -23.89 3.40 -0.82
N ALA A 122 -24.45 3.07 -1.99
CA ALA A 122 -25.18 1.83 -2.20
C ALA A 122 -24.33 0.57 -1.89
N PRO A 123 -24.93 -0.48 -1.28
CA PRO A 123 -24.23 -1.75 -1.08
C PRO A 123 -23.69 -2.31 -2.39
N PRO A 124 -22.51 -2.95 -2.38
CA PRO A 124 -22.09 -3.78 -3.51
C PRO A 124 -23.03 -4.98 -3.65
N SER A 125 -23.27 -5.44 -4.88
CA SER A 125 -24.08 -6.64 -5.12
C SER A 125 -23.30 -7.91 -4.77
N ASP A 126 -23.97 -8.91 -4.20
CA ASP A 126 -23.32 -10.15 -3.73
C ASP A 126 -22.55 -10.88 -4.84
N LYS A 127 -23.04 -10.81 -6.08
CA LYS A 127 -22.36 -11.37 -7.27
C LYS A 127 -20.97 -10.77 -7.53
N LYS A 128 -20.73 -9.52 -7.11
CA LYS A 128 -19.43 -8.86 -7.25
C LYS A 128 -18.49 -9.17 -6.09
N LEU A 129 -18.98 -9.77 -5.00
CA LEU A 129 -18.19 -10.06 -3.80
C LEU A 129 -17.69 -11.51 -3.75
N VAL A 130 -18.20 -12.41 -4.60
CA VAL A 130 -17.84 -13.84 -4.60
C VAL A 130 -16.32 -14.00 -4.67
N ASN A 131 -15.74 -14.72 -3.69
CA ASN A 131 -14.30 -14.97 -3.56
C ASN A 131 -13.39 -13.72 -3.40
N LEU A 132 -13.94 -12.54 -3.09
CA LEU A 132 -13.15 -11.32 -2.88
C LEU A 132 -12.97 -10.91 -1.42
N THR A 133 -13.77 -11.46 -0.50
CA THR A 133 -13.69 -11.17 0.94
C THR A 133 -13.67 -12.47 1.73
N PHE A 134 -13.07 -12.50 2.93
CA PHE A 134 -13.01 -13.74 3.74
C PHE A 134 -14.38 -14.38 3.96
N ALA A 135 -15.42 -13.55 4.09
CA ALA A 135 -16.76 -14.03 4.35
C ALA A 135 -17.55 -14.41 3.08
N THR A 136 -16.99 -14.24 1.88
CA THR A 136 -17.56 -14.68 0.59
C THR A 136 -16.69 -15.71 -0.14
N VAL A 137 -15.65 -16.21 0.50
CA VAL A 137 -14.86 -17.34 -0.01
C VAL A 137 -15.70 -18.61 0.04
N ASP A 138 -15.91 -19.24 -1.11
CA ASP A 138 -16.48 -20.58 -1.19
C ASP A 138 -15.37 -21.63 -1.01
N LEU A 139 -15.23 -22.11 0.22
CA LEU A 139 -14.23 -23.13 0.56
C LEU A 139 -14.43 -24.44 -0.21
N GLY A 140 -15.67 -24.79 -0.59
CA GLY A 140 -15.96 -25.98 -1.38
C GLY A 140 -15.50 -25.85 -2.85
N GLN A 141 -15.56 -24.63 -3.40
CA GLN A 141 -15.03 -24.34 -4.73
C GLN A 141 -13.48 -24.35 -4.73
N VAL A 142 -12.84 -23.89 -3.65
CA VAL A 142 -11.38 -23.96 -3.50
C VAL A 142 -10.89 -25.41 -3.41
N GLU A 143 -11.59 -26.28 -2.69
CA GLU A 143 -11.23 -27.70 -2.59
C GLU A 143 -11.38 -28.47 -3.91
N THR A 144 -12.31 -28.09 -4.77
CA THR A 144 -12.52 -28.75 -6.08
C THR A 144 -11.53 -28.28 -7.15
N LEU A 145 -10.99 -27.06 -7.03
CA LEU A 145 -9.99 -26.50 -7.95
C LEU A 145 -8.54 -26.83 -7.56
N SER A 146 -8.31 -27.25 -6.32
CA SER A 146 -6.96 -27.52 -5.79
C SER A 146 -6.60 -29.00 -5.96
N ASP A 147 -5.72 -29.30 -6.90
CA ASP A 147 -5.19 -30.66 -7.10
C ASP A 147 -4.50 -31.14 -5.80
N PRO A 148 -4.89 -32.31 -5.25
CA PRO A 148 -4.36 -32.81 -3.99
C PRO A 148 -2.84 -33.01 -3.98
N ALA A 149 -2.20 -33.19 -5.14
CA ALA A 149 -0.75 -33.26 -5.24
C ALA A 149 -0.08 -31.89 -5.05
N TRP A 150 -0.68 -30.82 -5.57
CA TRP A 150 -0.19 -29.44 -5.41
C TRP A 150 -0.39 -28.96 -3.97
N ARG A 151 -1.54 -29.25 -3.35
CA ARG A 151 -1.79 -28.91 -1.94
C ARG A 151 -0.77 -29.50 -0.98
N LYS A 152 -0.36 -30.77 -1.19
CA LYS A 152 0.69 -31.41 -0.39
C LYS A 152 2.06 -30.72 -0.57
N LYS A 153 2.40 -30.30 -1.79
CA LYS A 153 3.63 -29.56 -2.07
C LYS A 153 3.62 -28.19 -1.39
N ASP A 154 2.51 -27.44 -1.48
CA ASP A 154 2.39 -26.11 -0.88
C ASP A 154 2.51 -26.17 0.65
N VAL A 155 1.87 -27.17 1.28
CA VAL A 155 1.98 -27.40 2.74
C VAL A 155 3.42 -27.75 3.13
N MET A 156 4.07 -28.66 2.40
CA MET A 156 5.46 -29.04 2.66
C MET A 156 6.40 -27.83 2.51
N LEU A 157 6.27 -27.06 1.43
CA LEU A 157 7.06 -25.85 1.19
C LEU A 157 6.83 -24.79 2.28
N SER A 158 5.59 -24.62 2.74
CA SER A 158 5.24 -23.69 3.82
C SER A 158 5.87 -24.09 5.16
N ILE A 159 5.88 -25.39 5.48
CA ILE A 159 6.55 -25.91 6.68
C ILE A 159 8.06 -25.70 6.59
N ILE A 160 8.68 -26.03 5.46
CA ILE A 160 10.12 -25.83 5.25
C ILE A 160 10.48 -24.34 5.42
N LEU A 161 9.68 -23.45 4.82
CA LEU A 161 9.88 -22.00 4.95
C LEU A 161 9.78 -21.56 6.42
N ALA A 162 8.76 -22.02 7.16
CA ALA A 162 8.59 -21.68 8.58
C ALA A 162 9.78 -22.15 9.44
N VAL A 163 10.30 -23.37 9.17
CA VAL A 163 11.48 -23.90 9.86
C VAL A 163 12.72 -23.07 9.54
N LEU A 164 12.96 -22.72 8.26
CA LEU A 164 14.09 -21.88 7.86
C LEU A 164 14.04 -20.51 8.54
N VAL A 165 12.87 -19.86 8.57
CA VAL A 165 12.67 -18.59 9.26
C VAL A 165 12.97 -18.72 10.75
N GLY A 166 12.49 -19.80 11.39
CA GLY A 166 12.78 -20.07 12.80
C GLY A 166 14.28 -20.28 13.09
N LEU A 167 14.98 -21.01 12.23
CA LEU A 167 16.42 -21.24 12.34
C LEU A 167 17.23 -19.94 12.19
N VAL A 168 16.86 -19.10 11.21
CA VAL A 168 17.48 -17.78 11.03
C VAL A 168 17.23 -16.90 12.25
N TRP A 169 16.01 -16.89 12.78
CA TRP A 169 15.68 -16.13 13.98
C TRP A 169 16.51 -16.56 15.19
N LEU A 170 16.70 -17.88 15.39
CA LEU A 170 17.56 -18.41 16.44
C LEU A 170 19.03 -18.06 16.23
N TYR A 171 19.54 -18.10 15.00
CA TYR A 171 20.92 -17.75 14.67
C TYR A 171 21.26 -16.28 14.98
N PHE A 172 20.34 -15.35 14.73
CA PHE A 172 20.54 -13.92 14.99
C PHE A 172 20.16 -13.46 16.41
N THR A 173 19.56 -14.34 17.22
CA THR A 173 19.18 -14.03 18.61
C THR A 173 20.18 -14.59 19.63
N GLY A 174 21.08 -15.50 19.22
CA GLY A 174 22.21 -15.99 20.02
C GLY A 174 23.49 -15.22 19.75
#